data_AF-A0A2T0GS45-F1
#
_entry.id   AF-A0A2T0GS45-F1
#
_cell.length_a   1.000
_cell.length_b   1.000
_cell.length_c   1.000
_cell.angle_alpha   90.00
_cell.angle_beta   90.00
_cell.angle_gamma   90.00
#
_symmetry.space_group_name_H-M   'P 1'
#
loop_
_entity.id
_entity.type
_entity.pdbx_description
1 polymer ?
#
loop_
_entity_poly.entity_id
_entity_poly.type
_entity_poly.pdbx_seq_one_letter_code
_entity_poly.pdbx_strand_id
1 'polypeptide(L)'
;MVLGEFVSCSRCGAIVSAGEGTCPGCGFPSGESGLVPGQSIGAASSPPSGYVGRTGAVPHSVPSGSVPRNGELKRVRGLGLATSWLLGVLAGLFTLQIPLQAWGYYLYQGLLDPDSDIYPSDVVPFEITEFVSFCLIVAVFLATAVVFLVWLFRVRANAERLGTVKQRRAKGWLIAGWIVPVVNFWFPKQIVTDIWHASHPDNRVSAGGEGAKRPVRGGGLLWAWWLLWWAHLLADRVSRIQEMAYTGPGQGVGSLDPLDVTRLYRDWTVSGMLLSPVSAAAAVLALVVVLRITTWQQQHRAHHDGRIGTVAFAGY
;
A
#
# COMPACT_ATOMS: atom_id res chain seq x y z
N MET A 1 30.47 -26.02 -38.30
CA MET A 1 29.86 -25.95 -36.96
C MET A 1 28.49 -26.60 -37.04
N VAL A 2 28.35 -27.84 -36.56
CA VAL A 2 27.07 -28.55 -36.57
C VAL A 2 26.30 -28.14 -35.31
N LEU A 3 25.12 -27.55 -35.47
CA LEU A 3 24.19 -27.28 -34.37
C LEU A 3 23.63 -28.63 -33.90
N GLY A 4 23.92 -29.03 -32.67
CA GLY A 4 23.39 -30.27 -32.10
C GLY A 4 21.87 -30.17 -31.87
N GLU A 5 21.13 -31.21 -32.23
CA GLU A 5 19.70 -31.31 -31.93
C GLU A 5 19.47 -31.42 -30.41
N PHE A 6 18.52 -30.64 -29.90
CA PHE A 6 18.12 -30.64 -28.50
C PHE A 6 16.72 -31.24 -28.35
N VAL A 7 16.54 -32.13 -27.39
CA VAL A 7 15.27 -32.82 -27.10
C VAL A 7 14.89 -32.65 -25.62
N SER A 8 13.59 -32.62 -25.32
CA SER A 8 13.10 -32.57 -23.94
C SER A 8 13.06 -33.96 -23.31
N CYS A 9 13.66 -34.12 -22.12
CA CYS A 9 13.60 -35.36 -21.37
C CYS A 9 12.15 -35.66 -20.93
N SER A 10 11.64 -36.86 -21.25
CA SER A 10 10.28 -37.30 -20.90
C SER A 10 10.03 -37.41 -19.39
N ARG A 11 11.10 -37.50 -18.58
CA ARG A 11 11.00 -37.70 -17.13
C ARG A 11 11.01 -36.40 -16.33
N CYS A 12 11.88 -35.44 -16.69
CA CYS A 12 12.04 -34.20 -15.93
C CYS A 12 11.82 -32.92 -16.75
N GLY A 13 11.62 -33.03 -18.06
CA GLY A 13 11.38 -31.90 -18.95
C GLY A 13 12.62 -31.07 -19.30
N ALA A 14 13.81 -31.44 -18.81
CA ALA A 14 15.05 -30.74 -19.14
C ALA A 14 15.40 -30.89 -20.63
N ILE A 15 15.84 -29.80 -21.25
CA ILE A 15 16.31 -29.79 -22.65
C ILE A 15 17.75 -30.31 -22.66
N VAL A 16 17.98 -31.43 -23.35
CA VAL A 16 19.26 -32.15 -23.40
C VAL A 16 19.71 -32.34 -24.85
N SER A 17 21.02 -32.44 -25.08
CA SER A 17 21.54 -32.75 -26.41
C SER A 17 21.27 -34.22 -26.74
N ALA A 18 20.76 -34.50 -27.93
CA ALA A 18 20.36 -35.85 -28.34
C ALA A 18 21.52 -36.88 -28.35
N GLY A 19 22.78 -36.43 -28.26
CA GLY A 19 23.97 -37.28 -28.26
C GLY A 19 24.47 -37.76 -26.89
N GLU A 20 23.91 -37.27 -25.77
CA GLU A 20 24.32 -37.73 -24.44
C GLU A 20 23.50 -38.96 -24.05
N GLY A 21 24.16 -40.11 -23.83
CA GLY A 21 23.51 -41.38 -23.50
C GLY A 21 22.73 -41.39 -22.17
N THR A 22 22.84 -40.35 -21.34
CA THR A 22 22.01 -40.16 -20.13
C THR A 22 21.70 -38.67 -19.91
N CYS A 23 20.49 -38.36 -19.45
CA CYS A 23 20.06 -37.00 -19.12
C CYS A 23 20.84 -36.46 -17.89
N PRO A 24 21.60 -35.36 -18.00
CA PRO A 24 22.40 -34.83 -16.88
C PRO A 24 21.57 -34.34 -15.68
N GLY A 25 20.29 -34.00 -15.90
CA GLY A 25 19.42 -33.54 -14.81
C GLY A 25 18.88 -34.67 -13.91
N CYS A 26 18.71 -35.88 -14.45
CA CYS A 26 18.04 -36.98 -13.72
C CYS A 26 18.65 -38.38 -13.91
N GLY A 27 19.71 -38.49 -14.72
CA GLY A 27 20.41 -39.74 -15.03
C GLY A 27 19.65 -40.71 -15.94
N PHE A 28 18.55 -40.30 -16.56
CA PHE A 28 17.71 -41.19 -17.38
C PHE A 28 18.38 -41.49 -18.74
N PRO A 29 18.54 -42.76 -19.15
CA PRO A 29 19.22 -43.12 -20.39
C PRO A 29 18.44 -42.70 -21.64
N SER A 30 19.15 -42.15 -22.63
CA SER A 30 18.61 -41.64 -23.88
C SER A 30 18.90 -42.63 -25.02
N GLY A 31 17.89 -43.43 -25.39
CA GLY A 31 17.87 -44.34 -26.55
C GLY A 31 17.06 -45.61 -26.21
N GLU A 32 16.08 -46.10 -26.97
CA GLU A 32 15.65 -45.86 -28.35
C GLU A 32 14.11 -46.02 -28.49
N SER A 33 13.51 -45.09 -29.24
CA SER A 33 12.36 -45.14 -30.16
C SER A 33 11.03 -45.89 -29.85
N GLY A 34 9.92 -45.18 -30.02
CA GLY A 34 8.65 -45.74 -30.50
C GLY A 34 7.45 -44.78 -30.44
N LEU A 35 7.10 -44.12 -31.56
CA LEU A 35 5.83 -43.40 -31.77
C LEU A 35 4.61 -44.34 -31.60
N VAL A 36 3.42 -43.89 -31.17
CA VAL A 36 2.20 -43.58 -31.99
C VAL A 36 0.96 -43.46 -31.04
N PRO A 37 -0.13 -42.74 -31.40
CA PRO A 37 -1.16 -42.23 -30.47
C PRO A 37 -2.45 -43.09 -30.37
N GLY A 38 -3.18 -42.90 -29.25
CA GLY A 38 -4.61 -43.17 -29.09
C GLY A 38 -5.06 -44.63 -28.95
N GLN A 39 -5.51 -45.03 -27.75
CA GLN A 39 -6.68 -45.91 -27.55
C GLN A 39 -7.01 -46.10 -26.05
N SER A 40 -8.29 -46.37 -25.80
CA SER A 40 -9.01 -46.36 -24.54
C SER A 40 -9.30 -47.78 -24.00
N ILE A 41 -9.54 -47.86 -22.68
CA ILE A 41 -10.32 -48.86 -21.92
C ILE A 41 -9.73 -50.28 -21.79
N GLY A 42 -9.62 -50.76 -20.53
CA GLY A 42 -9.93 -52.16 -20.20
C GLY A 42 -8.98 -52.93 -19.26
N ALA A 43 -9.45 -53.12 -18.03
CA ALA A 43 -9.39 -54.35 -17.21
C ALA A 43 -8.03 -55.03 -16.82
N ALA A 44 -7.78 -54.99 -15.51
CA ALA A 44 -7.51 -56.12 -14.59
C ALA A 44 -6.50 -57.23 -14.92
N SER A 45 -5.46 -57.35 -14.08
CA SER A 45 -5.07 -58.61 -13.41
C SER A 45 -4.02 -58.37 -12.30
N SER A 46 -4.29 -58.88 -11.10
CA SER A 46 -3.38 -58.90 -9.93
C SER A 46 -2.41 -60.12 -9.96
N PRO A 47 -1.61 -60.42 -8.91
CA PRO A 47 -0.13 -60.39 -8.91
C PRO A 47 0.50 -61.81 -8.87
N PRO A 48 1.84 -61.92 -8.70
CA PRO A 48 2.29 -62.74 -7.57
C PRO A 48 3.50 -62.20 -6.77
N SER A 49 3.57 -62.79 -5.57
CA SER A 49 4.48 -62.63 -4.44
C SER A 49 5.90 -63.17 -4.68
N GLY A 50 6.92 -62.62 -3.99
CA GLY A 50 8.23 -63.29 -3.88
C GLY A 50 9.40 -62.47 -3.31
N TYR A 51 9.63 -62.58 -1.99
CA TYR A 51 10.90 -62.61 -1.24
C TYR A 51 11.97 -61.47 -1.27
N VAL A 52 12.04 -60.78 -0.12
CA VAL A 52 13.18 -60.50 0.79
C VAL A 52 14.58 -60.16 0.23
N GLY A 53 15.03 -58.93 0.53
CA GLY A 53 16.46 -58.55 0.53
C GLY A 53 16.68 -57.15 1.14
N ARG A 54 17.23 -57.11 2.35
CA ARG A 54 17.42 -55.92 3.20
C ARG A 54 18.75 -55.21 2.87
N THR A 55 18.71 -53.96 2.38
CA THR A 55 19.77 -52.95 2.60
C THR A 55 19.15 -51.57 2.64
N GLY A 56 19.45 -50.81 3.69
CA GLY A 56 18.83 -49.51 3.96
C GLY A 56 19.10 -48.48 2.86
N ALA A 57 18.03 -47.84 2.41
CA ALA A 57 18.09 -46.53 1.79
C ALA A 57 17.10 -45.65 2.56
N VAL A 58 17.68 -44.74 3.34
CA VAL A 58 17.00 -43.58 3.93
C VAL A 58 16.11 -42.96 2.85
N PRO A 59 14.84 -42.58 3.09
CA PRO A 59 14.13 -41.75 2.15
C PRO A 59 14.94 -40.46 2.01
N HIS A 60 15.67 -40.31 0.91
CA HIS A 60 16.23 -39.04 0.51
C HIS A 60 15.04 -38.11 0.34
N SER A 61 14.81 -37.30 1.37
CA SER A 61 14.02 -36.09 1.27
C SER A 61 14.52 -35.36 0.04
N VAL A 62 13.65 -35.27 -0.98
CA VAL A 62 13.83 -34.30 -2.05
C VAL A 62 14.13 -32.98 -1.34
N PRO A 63 15.28 -32.34 -1.58
CA PRO A 63 15.49 -31.00 -1.07
C PRO A 63 14.43 -30.16 -1.77
N SER A 64 13.31 -29.94 -1.06
CA SER A 64 12.40 -28.85 -1.34
C SER A 64 13.32 -27.65 -1.48
N GLY A 65 13.46 -27.16 -2.72
CA GLY A 65 14.34 -26.05 -3.04
C GLY A 65 14.13 -25.02 -1.97
N SER A 66 15.17 -24.81 -1.17
CA SER A 66 15.11 -23.96 0.01
C SER A 66 14.81 -22.56 -0.49
N VAL A 67 13.51 -22.23 -0.53
CA VAL A 67 13.07 -20.84 -0.48
C VAL A 67 13.87 -20.26 0.66
N PRO A 68 14.73 -19.25 0.45
CA PRO A 68 15.56 -18.74 1.52
C PRO A 68 14.64 -18.19 2.60
N ARG A 69 14.36 -19.00 3.64
CA ARG A 69 13.57 -18.64 4.81
C ARG A 69 14.40 -17.80 5.77
N ASN A 70 15.19 -16.86 5.27
CA ASN A 70 16.07 -16.06 6.09
C ASN A 70 15.91 -14.59 5.70
N GLY A 71 14.81 -14.02 6.14
CA GLY A 71 14.64 -12.57 6.17
C GLY A 71 13.92 -12.21 7.44
N GLU A 72 14.67 -11.88 8.49
CA GLU A 72 14.10 -11.36 9.73
C GLU A 72 13.16 -10.19 9.39
N LEU A 73 11.95 -10.20 9.96
CA LEU A 73 11.00 -9.11 9.76
C LEU A 73 11.60 -7.82 10.33
N LYS A 74 11.66 -6.77 9.50
CA LYS A 74 12.25 -5.49 9.90
C LYS A 74 11.37 -4.83 10.96
N ARG A 75 11.95 -4.25 12.01
CA ARG A 75 11.23 -3.47 13.04
C ARG A 75 10.52 -2.27 12.40
N VAL A 76 9.21 -2.13 12.56
CA VAL A 76 8.41 -1.02 11.97
C VAL A 76 7.84 -0.04 13.01
N ARG A 77 7.99 -0.33 14.31
CA ARG A 77 7.37 0.45 15.40
C ARG A 77 7.73 1.93 15.40
N GLY A 78 9.02 2.26 15.32
CA GLY A 78 9.47 3.66 15.37
C GLY A 78 8.90 4.50 14.22
N LEU A 79 9.03 4.01 12.98
CA LEU A 79 8.51 4.69 11.79
C LEU A 79 6.98 4.76 11.77
N GLY A 80 6.29 3.69 12.16
CA GLY A 80 4.83 3.68 12.23
C GLY A 80 4.30 4.64 13.28
N LEU A 81 4.97 4.73 14.44
CA LEU A 81 4.61 5.68 15.50
C LEU A 81 4.89 7.13 15.06
N ALA A 82 6.06 7.40 14.46
CA ALA A 82 6.38 8.72 13.92
C ALA A 82 5.38 9.17 12.84
N THR A 83 5.04 8.28 11.90
CA THR A 83 4.02 8.53 10.88
C THR A 83 2.66 8.80 11.50
N SER A 84 2.27 8.04 12.53
CA SER A 84 0.99 8.21 13.23
C SER A 84 0.92 9.54 13.97
N TRP A 85 2.00 9.95 14.65
CA TRP A 85 2.09 11.26 15.31
C TRP A 85 1.96 12.39 14.30
N LEU A 86 2.70 12.35 13.20
CA LEU A 86 2.64 13.37 12.16
C LEU A 86 1.24 13.48 11.53
N LEU A 87 0.59 12.34 11.24
CA LEU A 87 -0.81 12.33 10.78
C LEU A 87 -1.78 12.87 11.83
N GLY A 88 -1.52 12.61 13.11
CA GLY A 88 -2.31 13.16 14.22
C GLY A 88 -2.15 14.67 14.35
N VAL A 89 -0.93 15.18 14.19
CA VAL A 89 -0.66 16.63 14.13
C VAL A 89 -1.36 17.26 12.93
N LEU A 90 -1.30 16.64 11.74
CA LEU A 90 -2.04 17.12 10.57
C LEU A 90 -3.55 17.16 10.82
N ALA A 91 -4.12 16.11 11.42
CA ALA A 91 -5.54 16.10 11.76
C ALA A 91 -5.90 17.22 12.75
N GLY A 92 -5.03 17.48 13.74
CA GLY A 92 -5.17 18.60 14.67
C GLY A 92 -5.12 19.95 13.96
N LEU A 93 -4.15 20.16 13.08
CA LEU A 93 -4.01 21.41 12.31
C LEU A 93 -5.22 21.65 11.40
N PHE A 94 -5.71 20.63 10.69
CA PHE A 94 -6.94 20.76 9.89
C PHE A 94 -8.18 21.01 10.76
N THR A 95 -8.21 20.50 12.00
CA THR A 95 -9.31 20.82 12.92
C THR A 95 -9.25 22.28 13.37
N LEU A 96 -8.05 22.81 13.63
CA LEU A 96 -7.84 24.22 13.99
C LEU A 96 -8.15 25.19 12.83
N GLN A 97 -8.19 24.71 11.59
CA GLN A 97 -8.67 25.52 10.47
C GLN A 97 -10.15 25.89 10.62
N ILE A 98 -10.99 25.05 11.23
CA ILE A 98 -12.43 25.34 11.35
C ILE A 98 -12.71 26.66 12.08
N PRO A 99 -12.23 26.88 13.33
CA PRO A 99 -12.43 28.16 14.00
C PRO A 99 -11.67 29.31 13.33
N LEU A 100 -10.51 29.06 12.71
CA LEU A 100 -9.78 30.09 11.96
C LEU A 100 -10.60 30.60 10.77
N GLN A 101 -11.20 29.69 10.00
CA GLN A 101 -12.04 30.03 8.85
C GLN A 101 -13.36 30.70 9.29
N ALA A 102 -13.92 30.30 10.43
CA ALA A 102 -15.07 31.00 11.03
C ALA A 102 -14.72 32.45 11.43
N TRP A 103 -13.52 32.69 11.95
CA TRP A 103 -13.03 34.03 12.26
C TRP A 103 -12.83 34.87 10.99
N GLY A 104 -12.21 34.30 9.95
CA GLY A 104 -12.07 34.95 8.65
C GLY A 104 -13.43 35.29 8.02
N TYR A 105 -14.39 34.37 8.08
CA TYR A 105 -15.76 34.61 7.61
C TYR A 105 -16.41 35.80 8.31
N TYR A 106 -16.31 35.88 9.64
CA TYR A 106 -16.83 36.99 10.43
C TYR A 106 -16.22 38.33 9.99
N LEU A 107 -14.90 38.38 9.80
CA LEU A 107 -14.19 39.58 9.39
C LEU A 107 -14.57 40.03 7.97
N TYR A 108 -14.53 39.13 6.99
CA TYR A 108 -14.89 39.48 5.61
C TYR A 108 -16.36 39.80 5.44
N GLN A 109 -17.25 39.15 6.21
CA GLN A 109 -18.67 39.50 6.23
C GLN A 109 -18.88 40.91 6.82
N GLY A 110 -18.14 41.28 7.87
CA GLY A 110 -18.15 42.64 8.42
C GLY A 110 -17.71 43.69 7.41
N LEU A 111 -16.61 43.47 6.69
CA LEU A 111 -16.17 44.39 5.63
C LEU A 111 -17.20 44.63 4.52
N LEU A 112 -18.16 43.72 4.34
CA LEU A 112 -19.25 43.87 3.36
C LEU A 112 -20.50 44.53 3.94
N ASP A 113 -20.56 44.67 5.27
CA ASP A 113 -21.68 45.26 6.01
C ASP A 113 -21.38 46.73 6.31
N PRO A 114 -22.11 47.68 5.69
CA PRO A 114 -21.89 49.11 5.89
C PRO A 114 -22.06 49.59 7.34
N ASP A 115 -22.82 48.85 8.14
CA ASP A 115 -23.10 49.19 9.53
C ASP A 115 -22.10 48.56 10.51
N SER A 116 -21.13 47.79 10.03
CA SER A 116 -20.14 47.15 10.90
C SER A 116 -18.96 48.07 11.23
N ASP A 117 -18.42 47.89 12.43
CA ASP A 117 -17.18 48.56 12.88
C ASP A 117 -15.90 47.80 12.47
N ILE A 118 -15.95 46.94 11.44
CA ILE A 118 -14.80 46.16 10.97
C ILE A 118 -14.07 46.94 9.88
N TYR A 119 -12.76 47.11 10.06
CA TYR A 119 -11.89 47.81 9.12
C TYR A 119 -10.92 46.85 8.45
N PRO A 120 -10.36 47.19 7.28
CA PRO A 120 -9.35 46.35 6.62
C PRO A 120 -8.14 46.00 7.50
N SER A 121 -7.80 46.87 8.47
CA SER A 121 -6.73 46.60 9.44
C SER A 121 -7.02 45.41 10.37
N ASP A 122 -8.29 45.11 10.62
CA ASP A 122 -8.70 43.99 11.50
C ASP A 122 -8.55 42.64 10.81
N VAL A 123 -8.44 42.63 9.47
CA VAL A 123 -8.25 41.43 8.66
C VAL A 123 -6.78 41.02 8.57
N VAL A 124 -5.84 41.97 8.70
CA VAL A 124 -4.39 41.71 8.58
C VAL A 124 -3.90 40.62 9.56
N PRO A 125 -4.27 40.61 10.86
CA PRO A 125 -3.87 39.54 11.76
C PRO A 125 -4.40 38.16 11.34
N PHE A 126 -5.61 38.11 10.78
CA PHE A 126 -6.19 36.88 10.25
C PHE A 126 -5.38 36.38 9.03
N GLU A 127 -5.07 37.24 8.07
CA GLU A 127 -4.27 36.88 6.88
C GLU A 127 -2.88 36.36 7.25
N ILE A 128 -2.20 37.00 8.21
CA ILE A 128 -0.91 36.54 8.73
C ILE A 128 -1.07 35.16 9.38
N THR A 129 -2.11 34.98 10.20
CA THR A 129 -2.36 33.70 10.89
C THR A 129 -2.68 32.58 9.91
N GLU A 130 -3.45 32.86 8.87
CA GLU A 130 -3.77 31.93 7.79
C GLU A 130 -2.50 31.54 7.03
N PHE A 131 -1.69 32.51 6.61
CA PHE A 131 -0.44 32.26 5.90
C PHE A 131 0.55 31.41 6.72
N VAL A 132 0.73 31.73 8.00
CA VAL A 132 1.58 30.95 8.92
C VAL A 132 1.04 29.54 9.09
N SER A 133 -0.29 29.39 9.26
CA SER A 133 -0.93 28.08 9.37
C SER A 133 -0.77 27.24 8.11
N PHE A 134 -0.90 27.85 6.93
CA PHE A 134 -0.65 27.21 5.65
C PHE A 134 0.79 26.70 5.55
N CYS A 135 1.77 27.56 5.86
CA CYS A 135 3.19 27.18 5.85
C CYS A 135 3.47 26.01 6.80
N LEU A 136 2.89 26.03 8.00
CA LEU A 136 3.02 24.95 8.98
C LEU A 136 2.39 23.64 8.48
N ILE A 137 1.18 23.68 7.93
CA ILE A 137 0.50 22.51 7.36
C ILE A 137 1.34 21.91 6.24
N VAL A 138 1.86 22.74 5.32
CA VAL A 138 2.73 22.28 4.22
C VAL A 138 3.99 21.63 4.76
N ALA A 139 4.67 22.24 5.73
CA ALA A 139 5.89 21.69 6.32
C ALA A 139 5.63 20.32 6.99
N VAL A 140 4.57 20.21 7.80
CA VAL A 140 4.19 18.95 8.45
C VAL A 140 3.74 17.92 7.41
N PHE A 141 3.04 18.32 6.35
CA PHE A 141 2.61 17.43 5.28
C PHE A 141 3.81 16.83 4.54
N LEU A 142 4.81 17.65 4.19
CA LEU A 142 6.04 17.17 3.55
C LEU A 142 6.83 16.22 4.45
N ALA A 143 6.98 16.55 5.74
CA ALA A 143 7.58 15.64 6.71
C ALA A 143 6.80 14.33 6.82
N THR A 144 5.47 14.40 6.87
CA THR A 144 4.59 13.22 6.88
C THR A 144 4.78 12.38 5.64
N ALA A 145 4.80 12.98 4.45
CA ALA A 145 4.98 12.26 3.19
C ALA A 145 6.30 11.49 3.16
N VAL A 146 7.41 12.11 3.57
CA VAL A 146 8.72 11.45 3.62
C VAL A 146 8.71 10.27 4.60
N VAL A 147 8.28 10.48 5.85
CA VAL A 147 8.28 9.42 6.87
C VAL A 147 7.29 8.31 6.50
N PHE A 148 6.12 8.67 5.96
CA PHE A 148 5.10 7.73 5.47
C PHE A 148 5.65 6.87 4.34
N LEU A 149 6.37 7.44 3.37
CA LEU A 149 6.98 6.67 2.28
C LEU A 149 8.06 5.71 2.81
N VAL A 150 8.95 6.18 3.70
CA VAL A 150 9.97 5.33 4.32
C VAL A 150 9.32 4.18 5.11
N TRP A 151 8.26 4.47 5.85
CA TRP A 151 7.43 3.47 6.52
C TRP A 151 6.83 2.49 5.50
N LEU A 152 6.23 2.99 4.41
CA LEU A 152 5.58 2.20 3.35
C LEU A 152 6.55 1.21 2.70
N PHE A 153 7.76 1.64 2.34
CA PHE A 153 8.81 0.77 1.81
C PHE A 153 9.14 -0.37 2.77
N ARG A 154 9.18 -0.07 4.08
CA ARG A 154 9.56 -1.04 5.10
C ARG A 154 8.44 -2.04 5.37
N VAL A 155 7.20 -1.58 5.53
CA VAL A 155 6.05 -2.49 5.73
C VAL A 155 5.80 -3.33 4.49
N ARG A 156 6.06 -2.79 3.30
CA ARG A 156 6.00 -3.58 2.06
C ARG A 156 7.06 -4.67 2.02
N ALA A 157 8.31 -4.36 2.37
CA ALA A 157 9.36 -5.38 2.40
C ALA A 157 9.03 -6.51 3.40
N ASN A 158 8.37 -6.18 4.51
CA ASN A 158 7.87 -7.19 5.44
C ASN A 158 6.71 -8.01 4.85
N ALA A 159 5.77 -7.36 4.17
CA ALA A 159 4.68 -8.04 3.48
C ALA A 159 5.17 -9.06 2.42
N GLU A 160 6.22 -8.70 1.66
CA GLU A 160 6.86 -9.61 0.70
C GLU A 160 7.48 -10.84 1.40
N ARG A 161 8.01 -10.71 2.61
CA ARG A 161 8.57 -11.82 3.39
C ARG A 161 7.52 -12.70 4.05
N LEU A 162 6.36 -12.13 4.40
CA LEU A 162 5.24 -12.91 4.95
C LEU A 162 4.67 -13.90 3.91
N GLY A 163 4.81 -13.59 2.61
CA GLY A 163 4.47 -14.50 1.52
C GLY A 163 2.98 -14.83 1.36
N THR A 164 2.10 -14.24 2.17
CA THR A 164 0.66 -14.53 2.20
C THR A 164 -0.11 -13.94 1.02
N VAL A 165 0.35 -12.80 0.48
CA VAL A 165 -0.33 -12.09 -0.62
C VAL A 165 0.70 -11.54 -1.61
N LYS A 166 0.51 -11.88 -2.90
CA LYS A 166 1.33 -11.36 -4.00
C LYS A 166 1.10 -9.85 -4.15
N GLN A 167 2.19 -9.08 -4.11
CA GLN A 167 2.17 -7.64 -4.34
C GLN A 167 2.00 -7.37 -5.84
N ARG A 168 0.98 -6.59 -6.24
CA ARG A 168 0.63 -6.39 -7.66
C ARG A 168 1.58 -5.46 -8.41
N ARG A 169 2.20 -4.52 -7.69
CA ARG A 169 3.01 -3.44 -8.29
C ARG A 169 4.46 -3.60 -7.90
N ALA A 170 5.41 -3.23 -8.77
CA ALA A 170 6.84 -3.20 -8.45
C ALA A 170 7.16 -2.13 -7.37
N LYS A 171 8.37 -2.19 -6.78
CA LYS A 171 8.80 -1.28 -5.70
C LYS A 171 8.90 0.18 -6.13
N GLY A 172 9.28 0.47 -7.39
CA GLY A 172 9.35 1.85 -7.91
C GLY A 172 8.01 2.60 -7.85
N TRP A 173 6.89 1.87 -7.92
CA TRP A 173 5.55 2.45 -7.81
C TRP A 173 5.20 2.95 -6.41
N LEU A 174 6.02 2.68 -5.39
CA LEU A 174 5.80 3.24 -4.05
C LEU A 174 6.01 4.75 -4.00
N ILE A 175 6.80 5.30 -4.93
CA ILE A 175 7.03 6.74 -5.06
C ILE A 175 6.28 7.24 -6.29
N ALA A 176 6.52 6.61 -7.44
CA ALA A 176 5.92 7.02 -8.71
C ALA A 176 4.38 6.97 -8.67
N GLY A 177 3.80 6.07 -7.87
CA GLY A 177 2.36 5.98 -7.68
C GLY A 177 1.75 7.23 -7.04
N TRP A 178 2.51 8.02 -6.27
CA TRP A 178 2.01 9.27 -5.67
C TRP A 178 2.29 10.50 -6.53
N ILE A 179 3.28 10.45 -7.41
CA ILE A 179 3.72 11.62 -8.18
C ILE A 179 3.07 11.66 -9.56
N VAL A 180 2.90 10.50 -10.21
CA VAL A 180 2.38 10.44 -11.57
C VAL A 180 0.85 10.61 -11.52
N PRO A 181 0.28 11.68 -12.13
CA PRO A 181 -1.11 12.07 -11.88
C PRO A 181 -2.15 10.99 -12.20
N VAL A 182 -2.02 10.32 -13.35
CA VAL A 182 -3.02 9.32 -13.79
C VAL A 182 -3.02 8.07 -12.91
N VAL A 183 -1.86 7.59 -12.49
CA VAL A 183 -1.78 6.38 -11.66
C VAL A 183 -2.12 6.65 -10.20
N ASN A 184 -1.95 7.89 -9.75
CA ASN A 184 -2.22 8.33 -8.39
C ASN A 184 -3.66 8.04 -7.96
N PHE A 185 -4.59 8.01 -8.91
CA PHE A 185 -6.00 7.62 -8.71
C PHE A 185 -6.21 6.22 -8.12
N TRP A 186 -5.31 5.26 -8.31
CA TRP A 186 -5.54 3.90 -7.79
C TRP A 186 -4.30 3.11 -7.37
N PHE A 187 -3.09 3.45 -7.83
CA PHE A 187 -1.88 2.70 -7.48
C PHE A 187 -1.55 2.76 -5.99
N PRO A 188 -1.56 3.93 -5.32
CA PRO A 188 -1.27 3.99 -3.90
C PRO A 188 -2.23 3.16 -3.06
N LYS A 189 -3.53 3.26 -3.37
CA LYS A 189 -4.56 2.44 -2.72
C LYS A 189 -4.33 0.94 -2.93
N GLN A 190 -4.01 0.52 -4.15
CA GLN A 190 -3.71 -0.89 -4.45
C GLN A 190 -2.53 -1.40 -3.62
N ILE A 191 -1.45 -0.62 -3.55
CA ILE A 191 -0.25 -0.96 -2.76
C ILE A 191 -0.61 -1.12 -1.28
N VAL A 192 -1.31 -0.15 -0.68
CA VAL A 192 -1.69 -0.21 0.73
C VAL A 192 -2.67 -1.37 0.99
N THR A 193 -3.58 -1.65 0.06
CA THR A 193 -4.51 -2.79 0.15
C THR A 193 -3.78 -4.14 0.13
N ASP A 194 -2.80 -4.30 -0.77
CA ASP A 194 -1.99 -5.52 -0.85
C ASP A 194 -1.17 -5.72 0.44
N ILE A 195 -0.63 -4.65 1.03
CA ILE A 195 0.09 -4.67 2.31
C ILE A 195 -0.86 -4.98 3.48
N TRP A 196 -2.04 -4.37 3.49
CA TRP A 196 -3.08 -4.59 4.49
C TRP A 196 -3.47 -6.08 4.54
N HIS A 197 -3.77 -6.66 3.38
CA HIS A 197 -4.07 -8.08 3.27
C HIS A 197 -2.87 -8.94 3.70
N ALA A 198 -1.65 -8.65 3.23
CA ALA A 198 -0.48 -9.42 3.64
C ALA A 198 -0.24 -9.41 5.16
N SER A 199 -0.55 -8.29 5.81
CA SER A 199 -0.31 -8.08 7.24
C SER A 199 -1.43 -8.63 8.14
N HIS A 200 -2.65 -8.82 7.62
CA HIS A 200 -3.80 -9.19 8.43
C HIS A 200 -3.61 -10.54 9.17
N PRO A 201 -3.89 -10.65 10.48
CA PRO A 201 -3.66 -11.87 11.27
C PRO A 201 -4.40 -13.11 10.74
N ASP A 202 -5.65 -12.93 10.30
CA ASP A 202 -6.51 -14.03 9.84
C ASP A 202 -6.01 -14.72 8.55
N ASN A 203 -5.15 -14.05 7.77
CA ASN A 203 -4.61 -14.62 6.52
C ASN A 203 -3.54 -15.68 6.76
N ARG A 204 -3.22 -16.02 8.01
CA ARG A 204 -2.34 -17.14 8.39
C ARG A 204 -3.03 -18.50 8.24
N VAL A 205 -4.36 -18.56 8.27
CA VAL A 205 -5.12 -19.83 8.35
C VAL A 205 -5.30 -20.51 6.99
N SER A 206 -5.13 -19.80 5.88
CA SER A 206 -5.29 -20.37 4.53
C SER A 206 -4.05 -21.08 3.97
N ALA A 207 -2.97 -21.19 4.76
CA ALA A 207 -1.73 -21.87 4.34
C ALA A 207 -1.82 -23.41 4.42
N GLY A 208 -2.99 -23.98 4.74
CA GLY A 208 -3.17 -25.43 4.98
C GLY A 208 -4.33 -26.10 4.24
N GLY A 209 -5.02 -25.44 3.32
CA GLY A 209 -6.12 -26.09 2.60
C GLY A 209 -6.83 -25.16 1.64
N GLU A 210 -7.17 -25.71 0.48
CA GLU A 210 -8.03 -25.09 -0.52
C GLU A 210 -9.35 -24.64 0.12
N GLY A 211 -9.81 -23.43 -0.21
CA GLY A 211 -11.19 -23.02 0.04
C GLY A 211 -11.43 -22.12 1.25
N ALA A 212 -11.17 -20.82 1.08
CA ALA A 212 -12.17 -19.76 1.21
C ALA A 212 -11.47 -18.40 1.09
N LYS A 213 -11.68 -17.70 -0.04
CA LYS A 213 -11.40 -16.26 -0.16
C LYS A 213 -12.37 -15.50 0.75
N ARG A 214 -12.22 -15.59 2.07
CA ARG A 214 -12.99 -14.72 2.96
C ARG A 214 -12.59 -13.28 2.67
N PRO A 215 -13.54 -12.36 2.45
CA PRO A 215 -13.20 -10.95 2.31
C PRO A 215 -12.49 -10.52 3.60
N VAL A 216 -11.24 -10.07 3.47
CA VAL A 216 -10.46 -9.60 4.61
C VAL A 216 -11.21 -8.44 5.23
N ARG A 217 -11.48 -8.52 6.54
CA ARG A 217 -12.15 -7.46 7.29
C ARG A 217 -11.34 -6.16 7.18
N GLY A 218 -12.04 -5.04 6.98
CA GLY A 218 -11.42 -3.70 6.91
C GLY A 218 -11.32 -3.05 5.52
N GLY A 219 -11.83 -3.68 4.46
CA GLY A 219 -11.91 -3.04 3.14
C GLY A 219 -12.67 -1.70 3.15
N GLY A 220 -13.72 -1.59 3.98
CA GLY A 220 -14.48 -0.35 4.16
C GLY A 220 -13.64 0.82 4.69
N LEU A 221 -12.71 0.56 5.63
CA LEU A 221 -11.80 1.59 6.15
C LEU A 221 -10.85 2.10 5.06
N LEU A 222 -10.27 1.20 4.26
CA LEU A 222 -9.37 1.58 3.18
C LEU A 222 -10.09 2.38 2.09
N TRP A 223 -11.33 2.02 1.76
CA TRP A 223 -12.15 2.80 0.84
C TRP A 223 -12.55 4.16 1.42
N ALA A 224 -12.98 4.22 2.68
CA ALA A 224 -13.33 5.48 3.33
C ALA A 224 -12.13 6.44 3.39
N TRP A 225 -10.96 5.95 3.82
CA TRP A 225 -9.71 6.71 3.78
C TRP A 225 -9.41 7.23 2.38
N TRP A 226 -9.48 6.35 1.37
CA TRP A 226 -9.14 6.71 0.01
C TRP A 226 -10.10 7.76 -0.57
N LEU A 227 -11.40 7.60 -0.36
CA LEU A 227 -12.42 8.53 -0.84
C LEU A 227 -12.31 9.90 -0.15
N LEU A 228 -12.04 9.93 1.16
CA LEU A 228 -11.82 11.19 1.87
C LEU A 228 -10.52 11.87 1.44
N TRP A 229 -9.48 11.10 1.13
CA TRP A 229 -8.25 11.66 0.56
C TRP A 229 -8.50 12.28 -0.82
N TRP A 230 -9.32 11.64 -1.66
CA TRP A 230 -9.80 12.23 -2.92
C TRP A 230 -10.59 13.52 -2.69
N ALA A 231 -11.54 13.50 -1.76
CA ALA A 231 -12.31 14.68 -1.42
C ALA A 231 -11.44 15.85 -0.92
N HIS A 232 -10.39 15.54 -0.15
CA HIS A 232 -9.39 16.52 0.26
C HIS A 232 -8.63 17.12 -0.93
N LEU A 233 -8.17 16.32 -1.90
CA LEU A 233 -7.51 16.86 -3.10
C LEU A 233 -8.44 17.72 -3.98
N LEU A 234 -9.74 17.45 -3.94
CA LEU A 234 -10.72 18.26 -4.63
C LEU A 234 -10.99 19.59 -3.91
N ALA A 235 -10.65 19.72 -2.63
CA ALA A 235 -10.83 20.96 -1.88
C ALA A 235 -10.04 22.12 -2.51
N ASP A 236 -8.78 21.88 -2.90
CA ASP A 236 -7.94 22.87 -3.60
C ASP A 236 -8.53 23.27 -4.98
N ARG A 237 -9.35 22.41 -5.57
CA ARG A 237 -10.03 22.71 -6.85
C ARG A 237 -11.21 23.65 -6.63
N VAL A 238 -11.87 23.60 -5.48
CA VAL A 238 -12.98 24.51 -5.17
C VAL A 238 -12.52 25.96 -5.17
N SER A 239 -11.41 26.28 -4.48
CA SER A 239 -10.87 27.65 -4.45
C SER A 239 -10.51 28.16 -5.85
N ARG A 240 -9.95 27.31 -6.72
CA ARG A 240 -9.65 27.65 -8.12
C ARG A 240 -10.90 27.85 -8.97
N ILE A 241 -11.94 27.04 -8.77
CA ILE A 241 -13.22 27.20 -9.48
C ILE A 241 -13.89 28.51 -9.04
N GLN A 242 -13.88 28.82 -7.75
CA GLN A 242 -14.40 30.09 -7.23
C GLN A 242 -13.62 31.27 -7.80
N GLU A 243 -12.29 31.23 -7.80
CA GLU A 243 -11.46 32.26 -8.44
C GLU A 243 -11.89 32.49 -9.89
N MET A 244 -11.97 31.43 -10.70
CA MET A 244 -12.42 31.51 -12.10
C MET A 244 -13.85 32.00 -12.26
N ALA A 245 -14.75 31.72 -11.31
CA ALA A 245 -16.12 32.18 -11.34
C ALA A 245 -16.23 33.69 -11.09
N TYR A 246 -15.31 34.27 -10.31
CA TYR A 246 -15.23 35.71 -10.07
C TYR A 246 -14.44 36.45 -11.14
N THR A 247 -13.24 35.94 -11.49
CA THR A 247 -12.31 36.63 -12.40
C THR A 247 -12.62 36.37 -13.88
N GLY A 248 -13.30 35.27 -14.18
CA GLY A 248 -13.46 34.78 -15.54
C GLY A 248 -12.23 34.01 -16.07
N PRO A 249 -12.33 33.39 -17.25
CA PRO A 249 -11.26 32.53 -17.78
C PRO A 249 -9.97 33.32 -18.09
N GLY A 250 -8.85 32.87 -17.52
CA GLY A 250 -7.52 33.42 -17.82
C GLY A 250 -7.17 34.73 -17.09
N GLN A 251 -8.05 35.23 -16.22
CA GLN A 251 -7.78 36.39 -15.37
C GLN A 251 -7.52 35.95 -13.93
N GLY A 252 -6.72 36.73 -13.20
CA GLY A 252 -6.41 36.50 -11.79
C GLY A 252 -7.08 37.54 -10.89
N VAL A 253 -6.97 37.33 -9.57
CA VAL A 253 -7.62 38.18 -8.54
C VAL A 253 -7.36 39.68 -8.71
N GLY A 254 -6.23 40.08 -9.30
CA GLY A 254 -5.89 41.49 -9.54
C GLY A 254 -6.79 42.22 -10.56
N SER A 255 -7.67 41.54 -11.28
CA SER A 255 -8.67 42.17 -12.15
C SER A 255 -9.98 42.54 -11.44
N LEU A 256 -10.14 42.13 -10.17
CA LEU A 256 -11.35 42.36 -9.40
C LEU A 256 -11.31 43.72 -8.68
N ASP A 257 -12.49 44.33 -8.57
CA ASP A 257 -12.68 45.48 -7.69
C ASP A 257 -12.52 45.05 -6.21
N PRO A 258 -12.10 45.93 -5.30
CA PRO A 258 -11.87 45.58 -3.90
C PRO A 258 -13.05 44.90 -3.22
N LEU A 259 -14.29 45.29 -3.56
CA LEU A 259 -15.50 44.69 -3.01
C LEU A 259 -15.66 43.21 -3.43
N ASP A 260 -15.31 42.89 -4.67
CA ASP A 260 -15.40 41.51 -5.19
C ASP A 260 -14.27 40.63 -4.66
N VAL A 261 -13.09 41.20 -4.39
CA VAL A 261 -12.02 40.51 -3.64
C VAL A 261 -12.51 40.10 -2.26
N THR A 262 -13.14 41.01 -1.51
CA THR A 262 -13.69 40.72 -0.18
C THR A 262 -14.76 39.62 -0.23
N ARG A 263 -15.64 39.63 -1.24
CA ARG A 263 -16.65 38.58 -1.44
C ARG A 263 -16.01 37.23 -1.76
N LEU A 264 -15.01 37.21 -2.65
CA LEU A 264 -14.27 35.99 -3.00
C LEU A 264 -13.60 35.39 -1.75
N TYR A 265 -12.94 36.22 -0.94
CA TYR A 265 -12.25 35.76 0.28
C TYR A 265 -13.23 35.24 1.32
N ARG A 266 -14.37 35.93 1.54
CA ARG A 266 -15.46 35.39 2.36
C ARG A 266 -15.89 34.00 1.87
N ASP A 267 -16.13 33.83 0.58
CA ASP A 267 -16.61 32.56 0.02
C ASP A 267 -15.55 31.45 0.08
N TRP A 268 -14.25 31.79 0.04
CA TRP A 268 -13.15 30.88 0.35
C TRP A 268 -13.17 30.43 1.82
N THR A 269 -13.41 31.34 2.77
CA THR A 269 -13.50 30.95 4.19
C THR A 269 -14.67 30.00 4.47
N VAL A 270 -15.82 30.19 3.83
CA VAL A 270 -16.96 29.26 3.92
C VAL A 270 -16.56 27.87 3.40
N SER A 271 -15.91 27.82 2.23
CA SER A 271 -15.46 26.55 1.63
C SER A 271 -14.41 25.87 2.51
N GLY A 272 -13.44 26.63 3.03
CA GLY A 272 -12.43 26.16 3.98
C GLY A 272 -13.05 25.56 5.24
N MET A 273 -14.06 26.23 5.82
CA MET A 273 -14.78 25.74 6.99
C MET A 273 -15.50 24.40 6.73
N LEU A 274 -16.10 24.24 5.55
CA LEU A 274 -16.82 23.02 5.17
C LEU A 274 -15.88 21.85 4.81
N LEU A 275 -14.70 22.14 4.24
CA LEU A 275 -13.77 21.13 3.72
C LEU A 275 -12.68 20.73 4.74
N SER A 276 -12.42 21.56 5.75
CA SER A 276 -11.47 21.25 6.83
C SER A 276 -11.82 19.96 7.59
N PRO A 277 -13.09 19.68 7.97
CA PRO A 277 -13.47 18.41 8.59
C PRO A 277 -13.17 17.18 7.73
N VAL A 278 -13.36 17.29 6.40
CA VAL A 278 -13.05 16.21 5.45
C VAL A 278 -11.55 15.90 5.47
N SER A 279 -10.74 16.95 5.48
CA SER A 279 -9.28 16.85 5.53
C SER A 279 -8.78 16.23 6.84
N ALA A 280 -9.35 16.65 7.98
CA ALA A 280 -9.06 16.07 9.29
C ALA A 280 -9.46 14.58 9.34
N ALA A 281 -10.65 14.24 8.86
CA ALA A 281 -11.13 12.85 8.81
C ALA A 281 -10.24 11.97 7.91
N ALA A 282 -9.80 12.48 6.75
CA ALA A 282 -8.86 11.78 5.88
C ALA A 282 -7.55 11.44 6.61
N ALA A 283 -6.98 12.41 7.35
CA ALA A 283 -5.76 12.22 8.12
C ALA A 283 -5.95 11.22 9.28
N VAL A 284 -7.09 11.26 9.98
CA VAL A 284 -7.43 10.29 11.04
C VAL A 284 -7.56 8.88 10.47
N LEU A 285 -8.24 8.69 9.33
CA LEU A 285 -8.35 7.36 8.74
C LEU A 285 -7.00 6.85 8.24
N ALA A 286 -6.16 7.71 7.67
CA ALA A 286 -4.78 7.37 7.31
C ALA A 286 -4.00 6.89 8.54
N LEU A 287 -4.11 7.61 9.66
CA LEU A 287 -3.48 7.27 10.94
C LEU A 287 -3.94 5.88 11.40
N VAL A 288 -5.24 5.61 11.41
CA VAL A 288 -5.79 4.31 11.81
C VAL A 288 -5.27 3.18 10.90
N VAL A 289 -5.15 3.44 9.60
CA VAL A 289 -4.57 2.48 8.65
C VAL A 289 -3.12 2.17 8.98
N VAL A 290 -2.30 3.20 9.21
CA VAL A 290 -0.88 3.07 9.57
C VAL A 290 -0.72 2.31 10.88
N LEU A 291 -1.51 2.66 11.91
CA LEU A 291 -1.49 2.00 13.21
C LEU A 291 -1.81 0.52 13.08
N ARG A 292 -2.90 0.16 12.38
CA ARG A 292 -3.31 -1.25 12.23
C ARG A 292 -2.29 -2.09 11.48
N ILE A 293 -1.76 -1.60 10.36
CA ILE A 293 -0.69 -2.30 9.63
C ILE A 293 0.54 -2.48 10.53
N THR A 294 0.91 -1.42 11.25
CA THR A 294 2.09 -1.43 12.13
C THR A 294 1.93 -2.42 13.29
N THR A 295 0.77 -2.49 13.94
CA THR A 295 0.52 -3.41 15.04
C THR A 295 0.51 -4.87 14.58
N TRP A 296 -0.14 -5.16 13.46
CA TRP A 296 -0.16 -6.52 12.92
C TRP A 296 1.23 -7.01 12.53
N GLN A 297 2.04 -6.18 11.88
CA GLN A 297 3.41 -6.58 11.53
C GLN A 297 4.31 -6.77 12.76
N GLN A 298 4.07 -6.01 13.84
CA GLN A 298 4.77 -6.24 15.12
C GLN A 298 4.38 -7.57 15.75
N GLN A 299 3.09 -7.91 15.75
CA GLN A 299 2.61 -9.20 16.24
C GLN A 299 3.24 -10.36 15.45
N HIS A 300 3.27 -10.28 14.12
CA HIS A 300 3.92 -11.30 13.28
C HIS A 300 5.40 -11.47 13.61
N ARG A 301 6.13 -10.37 13.86
CA ARG A 301 7.55 -10.41 14.26
C ARG A 301 7.73 -11.06 15.63
N ALA A 302 6.95 -10.68 16.63
CA ALA A 302 7.03 -11.27 17.97
C ALA A 302 6.80 -12.79 17.95
N HIS A 303 5.84 -13.26 17.16
CA HIS A 303 5.63 -14.71 16.97
C HIS A 303 6.79 -15.40 16.24
N HIS A 304 7.43 -14.73 15.28
CA HIS A 304 8.59 -15.29 14.56
C HIS A 304 9.80 -15.40 15.49
N ASP A 305 10.07 -14.35 16.28
CA ASP A 305 11.18 -14.32 17.25
C ASP A 305 10.96 -15.37 18.36
N GLY A 306 9.73 -15.52 18.86
CA GLY A 306 9.38 -16.53 19.87
C GLY A 306 9.53 -17.97 19.38
N ARG A 307 9.18 -18.27 18.12
CA ARG A 307 9.38 -19.61 17.53
C ARG A 307 10.85 -19.98 17.43
N ILE A 308 11.70 -19.05 17.01
CA ILE A 308 13.16 -19.28 16.95
C ILE A 308 13.72 -19.57 18.34
N GLY A 309 13.30 -18.79 19.35
CA GLY A 309 13.68 -19.04 20.74
C GLY A 309 13.31 -20.45 21.21
N THR A 310 12.06 -20.89 20.99
CA THR A 310 11.61 -22.23 21.41
C THR A 310 12.36 -23.38 20.72
N VAL A 311 12.71 -23.25 19.43
CA VAL A 311 13.49 -24.29 18.72
C VAL A 311 14.95 -24.30 19.20
N ALA A 312 15.52 -23.14 19.52
CA ALA A 312 16.88 -23.05 20.07
C ALA A 312 16.99 -23.68 21.47
N PHE A 313 15.95 -23.59 22.31
CA PHE A 313 15.94 -24.21 23.65
C PHE A 313 15.57 -25.70 23.65
N ALA A 314 14.84 -26.19 22.66
CA ALA A 314 14.49 -27.62 22.54
C ALA A 314 15.60 -28.49 21.95
N GLY A 315 16.71 -27.88 21.52
CA GLY A 315 17.89 -28.56 20.97
C GLY A 315 19.04 -28.76 21.96
N TYR A 316 18.83 -28.49 23.26
CA TYR A 316 19.79 -28.71 24.35
C TYR A 316 19.27 -29.74 25.35
#